data_AF-A0A6P2FYR6-F1
#
_entry.id   AF-A0A6P2FYR6-F1
#
_cell.length_a   1.000
_cell.length_b   1.000
_cell.length_c   1.000
_cell.angle_alpha   90.00
_cell.angle_beta   90.00
_cell.angle_gamma   90.00
#
_symmetry.space_group_name_H-M   'P 1'
#
loop_
_entity.id
_entity.type
_entity.pdbx_description
1 polymer ?
#
loop_
_entity_poly.entity_id
_entity_poly.type
_entity_poly.pdbx_seq_one_letter_code
_entity_poly.pdbx_strand_id
1 'polypeptide(L)'
;MSDRAVDEQLLLELTRRYEPTVVPACRRCGAPLEIVACGGGSPTRYACSTQTNTLLPADWKHYEASRWEDRRQGGDEGVMLLIAAYRALRTPPAAPAASE
;
A
#
# COMPACT_ATOMS: atom_id res chain seq x y z
N MET A 1 21.69 19.62 -11.16
CA MET A 1 20.38 19.40 -10.52
C MET A 1 20.44 20.04 -9.15
N SER A 2 19.44 20.81 -8.74
CA SER A 2 19.42 21.43 -7.41
C SER A 2 19.11 20.39 -6.34
N ASP A 3 19.64 20.56 -5.12
CA ASP A 3 19.38 19.67 -3.98
C ASP A 3 17.88 19.46 -3.74
N ARG A 4 17.08 20.52 -3.98
CA ARG A 4 15.63 20.48 -3.88
C ARG A 4 14.97 19.49 -4.86
N ALA A 5 15.50 19.35 -6.08
CA ALA A 5 14.96 18.43 -7.08
C ALA A 5 15.32 16.96 -6.77
N VAL A 6 16.52 16.74 -6.22
CA VAL A 6 16.95 15.41 -5.75
C VAL A 6 16.10 14.96 -4.56
N ASP A 7 15.82 15.86 -3.62
CA ASP A 7 14.96 15.57 -2.46
C ASP A 7 13.53 15.22 -2.88
N GLU A 8 12.92 15.95 -3.80
CA GLU A 8 11.55 15.64 -4.26
C GLU A 8 11.46 14.28 -4.93
N GLN A 9 12.47 13.93 -5.73
CA GLN A 9 12.53 12.62 -6.37
C GLN A 9 12.70 11.49 -5.35
N LEU A 10 13.51 11.71 -4.31
CA LEU A 10 13.66 10.78 -3.19
C LEU A 10 12.35 10.59 -2.44
N LEU A 11 11.65 11.68 -2.09
CA LEU A 11 10.37 11.62 -1.40
C LEU A 11 9.31 10.89 -2.22
N LEU A 12 9.32 11.05 -3.55
CA LEU A 12 8.38 10.38 -4.43
C LEU A 12 8.62 8.87 -4.47
N GLU A 13 9.88 8.45 -4.54
CA GLU A 13 10.24 7.02 -4.50
C GLU A 13 9.96 6.40 -3.13
N LEU A 14 10.27 7.10 -2.03
CA LEU A 14 9.93 6.67 -0.68
C LEU A 14 8.41 6.53 -0.51
N THR A 15 7.64 7.52 -0.97
CA THR A 15 6.17 7.47 -0.95
C THR A 15 5.66 6.22 -1.67
N ARG A 16 6.11 5.99 -2.91
CA ARG A 16 5.70 4.83 -3.71
C ARG A 16 6.02 3.49 -3.04
N ARG A 17 7.15 3.43 -2.32
CA ARG A 17 7.60 2.22 -1.67
C ARG A 17 6.82 1.90 -0.40
N TYR A 18 6.48 2.92 0.39
CA TYR A 18 5.89 2.78 1.72
C TYR A 18 4.41 3.10 1.80
N GLU A 19 3.79 3.57 0.72
CA GLU A 19 2.34 3.78 0.67
C GLU A 19 1.58 2.50 1.06
N PRO A 20 0.42 2.66 1.74
CA PRO A 20 -0.43 1.53 2.07
C PRO A 20 -0.79 0.73 0.82
N THR A 21 -0.73 -0.58 0.95
CA THR A 21 -0.98 -1.41 -0.21
C THR A 21 -2.46 -1.56 -0.49
N VAL A 22 -2.88 -1.19 -1.70
CA VAL A 22 -4.24 -1.41 -2.19
C VAL A 22 -4.36 -2.84 -2.72
N VAL A 23 -5.11 -3.67 -2.00
CA VAL A 23 -5.42 -5.05 -2.40
C VAL A 23 -6.48 -5.01 -3.51
N PRO A 24 -6.22 -5.59 -4.69
CA PRO A 24 -7.19 -5.60 -5.77
C PRO A 24 -8.35 -6.57 -5.48
N ALA A 25 -9.45 -6.42 -6.20
CA ALA A 25 -10.53 -7.41 -6.21
C ALA A 25 -10.12 -8.69 -6.97
N CYS A 26 -10.84 -9.79 -6.72
CA CYS A 26 -10.65 -11.06 -7.41
C CYS A 26 -10.85 -10.93 -8.92
N ARG A 27 -9.86 -11.36 -9.70
CA ARG A 27 -9.90 -11.31 -11.18
C ARG A 27 -10.94 -12.24 -11.81
N ARG A 28 -11.47 -13.21 -11.05
CA ARG A 28 -12.46 -14.18 -11.54
C ARG A 28 -13.90 -13.75 -11.30
N CYS A 29 -14.20 -13.27 -10.09
CA CYS A 29 -15.57 -13.00 -9.66
C CYS A 29 -15.78 -11.58 -9.09
N GLY A 30 -14.74 -10.77 -8.96
CA GLY A 30 -14.82 -9.42 -8.41
C GLY A 30 -14.98 -9.36 -6.88
N ALA A 31 -15.03 -10.49 -6.18
CA ALA A 31 -15.09 -10.54 -4.72
C ALA A 31 -13.81 -9.98 -4.08
N PRO A 32 -13.87 -9.48 -2.83
CA PRO A 32 -12.67 -9.05 -2.11
C PRO A 32 -11.68 -10.21 -1.92
N LEU A 33 -10.40 -9.88 -1.91
CA LEU A 33 -9.36 -10.83 -1.52
C LEU A 33 -9.11 -10.73 -0.02
N GLU A 34 -8.93 -11.88 0.63
CA GLU A 34 -8.61 -12.00 2.04
C GLU A 34 -7.20 -12.54 2.22
N ILE A 35 -6.60 -12.22 3.36
CA ILE A 35 -5.28 -12.72 3.72
C ILE A 35 -5.37 -14.23 3.97
N VAL A 36 -4.54 -14.98 3.27
CA VAL A 36 -4.41 -16.43 3.46
C VAL A 36 -3.09 -16.83 4.10
N ALA A 37 -2.07 -15.95 4.02
CA ALA A 37 -0.82 -16.14 4.72
C ALA A 37 -0.11 -14.80 4.94
N CYS A 38 0.30 -14.54 6.19
CA CYS A 38 1.22 -13.43 6.53
C CYS A 38 2.64 -13.97 6.61
N GLY A 39 3.57 -13.39 5.87
CA GLY A 39 4.97 -13.81 5.88
C GLY A 39 5.83 -12.88 6.74
N GLY A 40 6.33 -13.38 7.88
CA GLY A 40 7.40 -12.71 8.65
C GLY A 40 8.74 -12.74 7.92
N GLY A 41 8.85 -11.96 6.83
CA GLY A 41 9.97 -11.99 5.87
C GLY A 41 9.62 -12.56 4.50
N SER A 42 8.36 -12.88 4.24
CA SER A 42 7.83 -13.32 2.93
C SER A 42 6.65 -12.45 2.52
N PRO A 43 6.28 -12.40 1.22
CA PRO A 43 5.14 -11.62 0.77
C PRO A 43 3.85 -12.05 1.49
N THR A 44 3.02 -11.09 1.89
CA THR A 44 1.68 -11.38 2.38
C THR A 44 0.82 -11.84 1.21
N ARG A 45 0.18 -13.01 1.34
CA ARG A 45 -0.62 -13.59 0.26
C ARG A 45 -2.09 -13.38 0.51
N TYR A 46 -2.78 -13.03 -0.56
CA TYR A 46 -4.22 -12.85 -0.61
C TYR A 46 -4.84 -13.79 -1.63
N ALA A 47 -6.05 -14.25 -1.36
CA ALA A 47 -6.85 -15.05 -2.30
C ALA A 47 -8.34 -14.72 -2.14
N CYS A 48 -9.16 -15.16 -3.09
CA CYS A 48 -10.60 -14.85 -3.09
C CYS A 48 -11.28 -15.35 -1.82
N SER A 49 -12.04 -14.47 -1.15
CA SER A 49 -12.79 -14.79 0.07
C SER A 49 -13.77 -15.95 -0.09
N THR A 50 -14.29 -16.17 -1.30
CA THR A 50 -15.20 -17.28 -1.58
C THR A 50 -14.50 -18.64 -1.59
N GLN A 51 -13.16 -18.66 -1.67
CA GLN A 51 -12.33 -19.88 -1.68
C GLN A 51 -11.63 -20.12 -0.35
N THR A 52 -11.57 -19.11 0.52
CA THR A 52 -11.03 -19.23 1.88
C THR A 52 -12.08 -19.73 2.88
N ASN A 53 -13.36 -19.73 2.50
CA ASN A 53 -14.45 -20.27 3.29
C ASN A 53 -14.42 -21.82 3.30
N THR A 54 -14.13 -22.40 4.46
CA THR A 54 -13.92 -23.85 4.67
C THR A 54 -15.18 -24.71 4.52
N LEU A 55 -16.36 -24.09 4.35
CA LEU A 55 -17.64 -24.78 4.21
C LEU A 55 -17.95 -25.24 2.78
N LEU A 56 -17.20 -24.78 1.78
CA LEU A 56 -17.39 -25.15 0.38
C LEU A 56 -16.20 -25.97 -0.13
N PRO A 57 -16.41 -26.91 -1.08
CA PRO A 57 -15.31 -27.55 -1.78
C PRO A 57 -14.43 -26.48 -2.43
N ALA A 58 -13.13 -26.49 -2.11
CA ALA A 58 -12.20 -25.51 -2.65
C ALA A 58 -12.06 -25.66 -4.17
N ASP A 59 -12.45 -24.63 -4.92
CA ASP A 59 -12.12 -24.53 -6.35
C ASP A 59 -10.67 -24.08 -6.48
N TRP A 60 -9.78 -25.05 -6.58
CA TRP A 60 -8.35 -24.80 -6.67
C TRP A 60 -7.96 -23.93 -7.88
N LYS A 61 -8.69 -24.04 -9.01
CA LYS A 61 -8.44 -23.20 -10.18
C LYS A 61 -8.84 -21.75 -9.93
N HIS A 62 -9.92 -21.52 -9.18
CA HIS A 62 -10.30 -20.18 -8.75
C HIS A 62 -9.26 -19.61 -7.80
N TYR A 63 -8.88 -20.38 -6.77
CA TYR A 63 -7.90 -19.99 -5.77
C TYR A 63 -6.59 -19.52 -6.45
N GLU A 64 -6.00 -20.34 -7.31
CA GLU A 64 -4.76 -20.02 -8.02
C GLU A 64 -4.89 -18.76 -8.90
N ALA A 65 -6.00 -18.62 -9.63
CA ALA A 65 -6.25 -17.47 -10.49
C ALA A 65 -6.52 -16.17 -9.70
N SER A 66 -6.99 -16.28 -8.47
CA SER A 66 -7.27 -15.15 -7.58
C SER A 66 -6.09 -14.73 -6.71
N ARG A 67 -5.01 -15.53 -6.69
CA ARG A 67 -3.87 -15.31 -5.81
C ARG A 67 -3.16 -14.00 -6.16
N TRP A 68 -2.93 -13.19 -5.14
CA TRP A 68 -2.18 -11.95 -5.24
C TRP A 68 -1.21 -11.82 -4.07
N GLU A 69 -0.03 -11.28 -4.33
CA GLU A 69 1.05 -11.19 -3.34
C GLU A 69 1.41 -9.73 -3.08
N ASP A 70 1.40 -9.35 -1.82
CA ASP A 70 1.91 -8.07 -1.36
C ASP A 70 3.34 -8.22 -0.85
N ARG A 71 4.29 -7.62 -1.57
CA ARG A 71 5.70 -7.55 -1.16
C ARG A 71 6.04 -6.32 -0.32
N ARG A 72 5.13 -5.35 -0.25
CA ARG A 72 5.26 -4.14 0.58
C ARG A 72 4.76 -4.36 2.01
N GLN A 73 4.15 -5.51 2.29
CA GLN A 73 3.68 -5.90 3.63
C GLN A 73 2.69 -4.90 4.24
N GLY A 74 1.79 -4.37 3.42
CA GLY A 74 0.79 -3.38 3.84
C GLY A 74 1.28 -1.93 3.77
N GLY A 75 2.57 -1.69 3.47
CA GLY A 75 3.20 -0.37 3.56
C GLY A 75 3.76 -0.11 4.96
N ASP A 76 4.16 1.14 5.24
CA ASP A 76 4.63 1.56 6.57
C ASP A 76 4.06 2.94 6.93
N GLU A 77 3.06 2.94 7.82
CA GLU A 77 2.41 4.16 8.28
C GLU A 77 3.38 5.13 8.98
N GLY A 78 4.33 4.60 9.75
CA GLY A 78 5.34 5.41 10.44
C GLY A 78 6.21 6.17 9.45
N VAL A 79 6.66 5.52 8.37
CA VAL A 79 7.41 6.17 7.30
C VAL A 79 6.57 7.22 6.58
N MET A 80 5.30 6.94 6.31
CA MET A 80 4.40 7.91 5.68
C MET A 80 4.19 9.17 6.54
N LEU A 81 4.09 9.03 7.86
CA LEU A 81 4.04 10.16 8.79
C LEU A 81 5.35 10.97 8.78
N LEU A 82 6.50 10.31 8.71
CA LEU A 82 7.80 10.98 8.60
C LEU A 82 7.92 11.78 7.29
N ILE A 83 7.47 11.21 6.17
CA ILE A 83 7.44 11.91 4.87
C ILE A 83 6.55 13.17 4.96
N ALA A 84 5.36 13.05 5.57
CA ALA A 84 4.45 14.18 5.76
C ALA A 84 5.06 15.27 6.64
N ALA A 85 5.66 14.90 7.78
CA ALA A 85 6.33 15.83 8.68
C ALA A 85 7.49 16.55 7.99
N TYR A 86 8.31 15.82 7.23
CA TYR A 86 9.41 16.41 6.47
C TYR A 86 8.92 17.44 5.43
N ARG A 87 7.84 17.14 4.68
CA ARG A 87 7.23 18.10 3.75
C ARG A 87 6.71 19.34 4.45
N ALA A 88 6.12 19.20 5.64
CA ALA A 88 5.64 20.33 6.43
C ALA A 88 6.78 21.26 6.86
N LEU A 89 7.93 20.71 7.24
CA LEU A 89 9.13 21.51 7.59
C LEU A 89 9.70 22.29 6.41
N ARG A 90 9.50 21.82 5.18
CA ARG A 90 9.98 22.49 3.96
C ARG A 90 9.02 23.51 3.37
N THR A 91 7.77 23.49 3.82
CA THR A 91 6.77 24.46 3.39
C THR A 91 6.81 25.63 4.37
N PRO A 92 7.29 26.82 3.97
CA PRO A 92 7.26 27.97 4.86
C PRO A 92 5.80 28.24 5.28
N PRO A 93 5.55 28.63 6.54
CA PRO A 93 4.21 28.96 6.97
C PRO A 93 3.64 30.02 6.03
N ALA A 94 2.42 29.79 5.53
CA ALA A 94 1.71 30.79 4.72
C ALA A 94 1.70 32.10 5.50
N ALA A 95 2.21 33.17 4.88
CA ALA A 95 2.24 34.48 5.52
C ALA A 95 0.83 34.83 6.03
N PRO A 96 0.69 35.31 7.28
CA PRO A 96 -0.63 35.68 7.79
C PRO A 96 -1.22 36.72 6.84
N ALA A 97 -2.43 36.45 6.35
CA ALA A 97 -3.17 37.37 5.51
C ALA A 97 -3.25 38.70 6.25
N ALA A 98 -2.62 39.74 5.69
CA ALA A 98 -2.72 41.09 6.20
C ALA A 98 -4.20 41.46 6.27
N SER A 99 -4.70 41.67 7.49
CA SER A 99 -6.02 42.23 7.72
C SER A 99 -5.87 43.76 7.57
N GLU A 100 -6.56 44.32 6.57
CA GLU A 100 -6.72 45.77 6.37
C GLU A 100 -7.70 46.37 7.39
#